data_AF-A0AAE7E5G0-F1
#
_entry.id   AF-A0AAE7E5G0-F1
#
_cell.length_a   1.000
_cell.length_b   1.000
_cell.length_c   1.000
_cell.angle_alpha   90.00
_cell.angle_beta   90.00
_cell.angle_gamma   90.00
#
_symmetry.space_group_name_H-M   'P 1'
#
loop_
_entity.id
_entity.type
_entity.pdbx_description
1 polymer ?
#
loop_
_entity_poly.entity_id
_entity_poly.type
_entity_poly.pdbx_seq_one_letter_code
_entity_poly.pdbx_strand_id
1 'polypeptide(L)' 'MIAKMRVYNKFILIVLFSLALTVYLSYHATNILFGDNSLQVYNSLKYKKEYLEEEILRLQKENAYLQKEYFELKNLEPEE' A
#
# COMPACT_ATOMS: atom_id res chain seq x y z
N MET A 1 2.20 -24.35 -52.78
CA MET A 1 0.99 -23.77 -52.13
C MET A 1 0.82 -24.25 -50.67
N ILE A 2 0.84 -25.57 -50.40
CA ILE A 2 0.63 -26.15 -49.06
C ILE A 2 1.68 -25.73 -48.01
N ALA A 3 2.97 -25.66 -48.39
CA ALA A 3 4.04 -25.26 -47.48
C ALA A 3 3.90 -23.80 -46.99
N LYS A 4 3.54 -22.88 -47.90
CA LYS A 4 3.24 -21.48 -47.55
C LYS A 4 2.10 -21.40 -46.53
N MET A 5 1.03 -22.15 -46.75
CA MET A 5 -0.15 -22.21 -45.87
C MET A 5 0.21 -22.69 -44.45
N ARG A 6 1.08 -23.71 -44.32
CA ARG A 6 1.58 -24.15 -43.00
C ARG A 6 2.39 -23.08 -42.27
N VAL A 7 3.19 -22.29 -42.99
CA VAL A 7 3.99 -21.20 -42.41
C VAL A 7 3.08 -20.08 -41.91
N TYR A 8 2.06 -19.67 -42.69
CA TYR A 8 1.07 -18.69 -42.24
C TYR A 8 0.31 -19.17 -40.99
N ASN A 9 -0.14 -20.42 -40.95
CA ASN A 9 -0.84 -20.96 -39.79
C ASN A 9 0.04 -20.97 -38.53
N LYS A 10 1.33 -21.30 -38.66
CA LYS A 10 2.29 -21.22 -37.53
C LYS A 10 2.47 -19.77 -37.07
N PHE A 11 2.59 -18.82 -38.00
CA PHE A 11 2.73 -17.41 -37.67
C PHE A 11 1.49 -16.89 -36.92
N ILE A 12 0.29 -17.22 -37.40
CA ILE A 12 -0.98 -16.84 -36.75
C ILE A 12 -1.05 -17.42 -35.33
N LEU A 13 -0.67 -18.68 -35.13
CA LEU A 13 -0.64 -19.30 -33.81
C LEU A 13 0.33 -18.59 -32.84
N ILE A 14 1.51 -18.21 -33.33
CA ILE A 14 2.49 -17.48 -32.53
C ILE A 14 1.91 -16.11 -32.13
N VAL A 15 1.30 -15.38 -33.07
CA VAL A 15 0.70 -14.07 -32.79
C VAL A 15 -0.42 -14.19 -31.75
N LEU A 16 -1.30 -15.17 -31.89
CA LEU A 16 -2.39 -15.40 -30.92
C LEU A 16 -1.85 -15.80 -29.54
N PHE A 17 -0.84 -16.65 -29.49
CA PHE A 17 -0.19 -17.03 -28.23
C PHE A 17 0.50 -15.82 -27.57
N SER A 18 1.25 -15.03 -28.33
CA SER A 18 1.89 -13.82 -27.83
C SER A 18 0.85 -12.83 -27.28
N LEU A 19 -0.28 -12.64 -27.98
CA LEU A 19 -1.36 -11.77 -27.52
C LEU A 19 -1.97 -12.27 -26.21
N ALA A 20 -2.29 -13.57 -26.13
CA ALA A 20 -2.84 -14.17 -24.91
C ALA A 20 -1.86 -14.05 -23.74
N LEU A 21 -0.57 -14.28 -23.99
CA LEU A 21 0.48 -14.14 -22.99
C LEU A 21 0.61 -12.70 -22.50
N THR A 22 0.57 -11.71 -23.40
CA THR A 22 0.60 -10.30 -23.02
C THR A 22 -0.57 -9.94 -22.13
N VAL A 23 -1.80 -10.31 -22.50
CA VAL A 23 -2.99 -10.03 -21.68
C VAL A 23 -2.88 -10.68 -20.29
N TYR A 24 -2.44 -11.94 -20.23
CA TYR A 24 -2.21 -12.65 -18.97
C TYR A 24 -1.20 -11.92 -18.09
N LEU A 25 -0.02 -11.60 -18.64
CA LEU A 25 1.04 -10.92 -17.88
C LEU A 25 0.61 -9.52 -17.42
N SER A 26 -0.10 -8.77 -18.27
CA SER A 26 -0.63 -7.45 -17.90
C SER A 26 -1.64 -7.53 -16.74
N TYR A 27 -2.54 -8.51 -16.77
CA TYR A 27 -3.48 -8.74 -15.68
C TYR A 27 -2.77 -9.08 -14.37
N HIS A 28 -1.80 -10.00 -14.41
CA HIS A 28 -1.00 -10.38 -13.24
C HIS A 28 -0.19 -9.22 -12.68
N ALA A 29 0.48 -8.43 -13.54
CA ALA A 29 1.25 -7.28 -13.12
C ALA A 29 0.37 -6.21 -12.47
N THR A 30 -0.81 -5.96 -13.03
CA THR A 30 -1.78 -5.00 -12.47
C THR A 30 -2.23 -5.42 -11.06
N ASN A 31 -2.57 -6.70 -10.86
CA ASN A 31 -2.97 -7.19 -9.55
C ASN A 31 -1.86 -7.09 -8.50
N ILE A 32 -0.60 -7.36 -8.87
CA ILE A 32 0.54 -7.27 -7.95
C ILE A 32 0.84 -5.81 -7.57
N LEU A 33 0.76 -4.89 -8.54
CA LEU A 33 1.12 -3.49 -8.33
C LEU A 33 -0.02 -2.66 -7.72
N PHE A 34 -1.27 -2.98 -8.03
CA PHE A 34 -2.44 -2.14 -7.72
C PHE A 34 -3.66 -2.90 -7.14
N GLY A 35 -3.60 -4.23 -6.96
CA GLY A 35 -4.66 -4.99 -6.30
C GLY A 35 -4.70 -4.83 -4.76
N ASP A 36 -5.61 -5.55 -4.10
CA ASP A 36 -5.85 -5.41 -2.65
C ASP A 36 -4.64 -5.82 -1.79
N ASN A 37 -3.87 -6.80 -2.25
CA ASN A 37 -2.60 -7.23 -1.64
C ASN A 37 -1.39 -6.63 -2.37
N SER A 38 -1.55 -5.44 -2.93
CA SER A 38 -0.49 -4.81 -3.73
C SER A 38 0.59 -4.13 -2.91
N LEU A 39 1.70 -3.86 -3.59
CA LEU A 39 2.79 -3.03 -3.08
C LEU A 39 2.30 -1.62 -2.68
N GLN A 40 1.33 -1.05 -3.41
CA GLN A 40 0.78 0.26 -3.09
C GLN A 40 0.05 0.25 -1.74
N VAL A 41 -0.81 -0.76 -1.52
CA VAL A 41 -1.53 -0.92 -0.25
C VAL A 41 -0.55 -1.13 0.90
N TYR A 42 0.44 -2.02 0.71
CA TYR A 42 1.49 -2.25 1.71
C TYR A 42 2.22 -0.96 2.11
N ASN A 43 2.67 -0.17 1.13
CA ASN A 43 3.37 1.08 1.40
C ASN A 43 2.47 2.09 2.13
N SER A 44 1.20 2.19 1.74
CA SER A 44 0.24 3.07 2.42
C SER A 44 0.03 2.69 3.90
N LEU A 45 -0.06 1.38 4.19
CA LEU A 45 -0.18 0.87 5.55
C LEU A 45 1.09 1.11 6.36
N LYS A 46 2.25 0.91 5.74
CA LYS A 46 3.55 1.16 6.38
C LYS A 46 3.68 2.62 6.80
N TYR A 47 3.44 3.57 5.89
CA TYR A 47 3.52 5.00 6.23
C TYR A 47 2.48 5.41 7.27
N LYS A 48 1.25 4.87 7.17
CA LYS A 48 0.22 5.13 8.17
C LYS A 48 0.61 4.61 9.55
N LYS A 49 1.25 3.45 9.61
CA LYS A 49 1.78 2.88 10.86
C LYS A 49 2.86 3.78 11.45
N GLU A 50 3.86 4.17 10.66
CA GLU A 50 4.96 5.05 11.11
C GLU A 50 4.41 6.37 11.67
N TYR A 51 3.48 7.01 10.95
CA TYR A 51 2.80 8.22 11.42
C TYR A 51 2.05 8.02 12.75
N LEU A 52 1.31 6.91 12.90
CA LEU A 52 0.56 6.64 14.13
C LEU A 52 1.50 6.36 15.32
N GLU A 53 2.65 5.71 15.09
CA GLU A 53 3.65 5.49 16.12
C GLU A 53 4.26 6.81 16.61
N GLU A 54 4.56 7.74 15.71
CA GLU A 54 5.02 9.08 16.08
C GLU A 54 3.95 9.88 16.83
N GLU A 55 2.70 9.78 16.39
CA GLU A 55 1.57 10.46 17.01
C GLU A 55 1.29 9.96 18.43
N ILE A 56 1.42 8.66 18.68
CA ILE A 56 1.34 8.09 20.03
C ILE A 56 2.41 8.72 20.93
N LEU A 57 3.65 8.81 20.47
CA LEU A 57 4.74 9.42 21.25
C LEU A 57 4.50 10.90 21.52
N ARG A 58 3.96 11.63 20.53
CA ARG A 58 3.60 13.05 20.69
C ARG A 58 2.53 13.22 21.76
N LEU A 59 1.44 12.46 21.67
CA LEU A 59 0.32 12.51 22.60
C LEU A 59 0.73 12.09 24.02
N GLN A 60 1.63 11.12 24.17
CA GLN A 60 2.15 10.73 25.48
C GLN A 60 2.93 11.87 26.15
N LYS A 61 3.76 12.59 25.39
CA LYS A 61 4.50 13.76 25.90
C LYS A 61 3.57 14.90 26.27
N GLU A 62 2.59 15.18 25.42
CA GLU A 62 1.58 16.21 25.67
C GLU A 62 0.74 15.88 26.90
N ASN A 63 0.31 14.62 27.05
CA ASN A 63 -0.42 14.17 28.23
C ASN A 63 0.41 14.31 29.51
N ALA A 64 1.70 13.96 29.50
CA ALA A 64 2.58 14.16 30.66
C ALA A 64 2.76 15.64 31.02
N TYR A 65 2.89 16.51 30.01
CA TYR A 65 2.97 17.95 30.21
C TYR A 65 1.68 18.52 30.83
N LEU A 66 0.52 18.17 30.26
CA LEU A 66 -0.78 18.62 30.75
C LEU A 66 -1.08 18.09 32.15
N GLN A 67 -0.69 16.85 32.46
CA GLN A 67 -0.82 16.31 33.82
C GLN A 67 0.00 17.11 34.83
N LYS A 68 1.23 17.50 34.46
CA LYS A 68 2.06 18.34 35.32
C LYS A 68 1.41 19.69 35.57
N GLU A 69 0.97 20.37 34.52
CA GLU A 69 0.30 21.68 34.62
C GLU A 69 -0.99 21.58 35.46
N TYR A 70 -1.78 20.52 35.27
CA TYR A 70 -2.97 20.24 36.07
C TYR A 70 -2.65 20.12 37.57
N PHE A 71 -1.58 19.39 37.94
CA PHE A 71 -1.17 19.27 39.33
C PHE A 71 -0.65 20.59 39.92
N GLU A 72 0.10 21.37 39.14
CA GLU A 72 0.57 22.69 39.57
C GLU A 72 -0.60 23.64 39.85
N LEU A 73 -1.61 23.67 38.96
CA LEU A 73 -2.82 24.46 39.16
C LEU A 73 -3.63 23.98 40.37
N LYS A 74 -3.80 22.67 40.55
CA LYS A 74 -4.52 22.10 41.70
C LYS A 74 -3.87 22.45 43.04
N ASN A 75 -2.54 22.53 43.10
CA ASN A 75 -1.83 22.93 44.31
C ASN A 75 -1.91 24.44 44.61
N LEU A 76 -2.36 25.26 43.65
CA LEU A 76 -2.58 26.69 43.81
C LEU A 76 -4.04 27.02 44.19
N GLU A 77 -4.96 26.07 44.03
CA GLU A 77 -6.34 26.21 44.50
C GLU A 77 -6.36 26.03 46.03
N PRO A 78 -6.97 26.94 46.80
CA PRO A 78 -7.09 26.78 48.24
C PRO A 78 -7.90 25.50 48.55
N GLU A 79 -7.42 24.71 49.51
CA GLU A 79 -8.18 23.56 50.01
C GLU A 79 -9.50 24.04 50.60
N GLU A 80 -10.63 23.49 50.12
CA GLU A 80 -11.97 23.71 50.69
C GLU A 80 -12.10 23.13 52.11
#